data_AF-A0A2R6T7C2-F1
#
_entry.id   AF-A0A2R6T7C2-F1
#
_cell.length_a   1.000
_cell.length_b   1.000
_cell.length_c   1.000
_cell.angle_alpha   90.00
_cell.angle_beta   90.00
_cell.angle_gamma   90.00
#
_symmetry.space_group_name_H-M   'P 1'
#
loop_
_entity.id
_entity.type
_entity.pdbx_description
1 polymer ?
#
loop_
_entity_poly.entity_id
_entity_poly.type
_entity_poly.pdbx_seq_one_letter_code
_entity_poly.pdbx_strand_id
1 'polypeptide(L)'
;MSTPKTTPQASITIDDTTNDSVTILHQSGDTLAENDTRIVVYDEESDTTYTFDAGSTTVQAAIPGPDFETGERATINIGTNDALTDDGTVEVRVIDSSSGGTISQPSATVTY
;
A
#
# COMPACT_ATOMS: atom_id res chain seq x y z
N MET A 1 -16.18 -21.73 18.34
CA MET A 1 -14.71 -21.59 18.41
C MET A 1 -14.30 -20.79 17.19
N SER A 2 -13.71 -19.61 17.36
CA SER A 2 -13.09 -18.90 16.24
C SER A 2 -11.63 -19.34 16.22
N THR A 3 -11.21 -20.03 15.17
CA THR A 3 -9.78 -20.23 14.92
C THR A 3 -9.13 -18.85 14.81
N PRO A 4 -7.93 -18.65 15.39
CA PRO A 4 -7.13 -17.46 15.11
C PRO A 4 -7.02 -17.34 13.59
N LYS A 5 -7.44 -16.21 13.04
CA LYS A 5 -7.23 -15.92 11.63
C LYS A 5 -5.72 -15.74 11.46
N THR A 6 -5.11 -16.52 10.57
CA THR A 6 -3.68 -16.37 10.27
C THR A 6 -3.45 -15.00 9.67
N THR A 7 -2.71 -14.15 10.39
CA THR A 7 -2.12 -12.92 9.84
C THR A 7 -1.47 -13.26 8.51
N PRO A 8 -1.71 -12.49 7.43
CA PRO A 8 -1.08 -12.76 6.15
C PRO A 8 0.43 -12.67 6.35
N GLN A 9 1.16 -13.64 5.83
CA GLN A 9 2.63 -13.64 5.91
C GLN A 9 3.26 -12.91 4.73
N ALA A 10 2.54 -11.98 4.11
CA ALA A 10 3.09 -11.18 3.02
C ALA A 10 4.04 -10.10 3.56
N SER A 11 5.11 -9.87 2.83
CA SER A 11 6.08 -8.80 3.06
C SER A 11 6.04 -7.85 1.88
N ILE A 12 6.00 -6.56 2.14
CA ILE A 12 6.05 -5.53 1.10
C ILE A 12 7.24 -4.61 1.33
N THR A 13 7.72 -3.99 0.26
CA THR A 13 8.62 -2.83 0.33
C THR A 13 8.06 -1.67 -0.44
N ILE A 14 8.38 -0.46 -0.02
CA ILE A 14 8.27 0.71 -0.88
C ILE A 14 9.43 0.61 -1.89
N ASP A 15 9.09 0.52 -3.17
CA ASP A 15 10.05 0.37 -4.27
C ASP A 15 10.41 1.74 -4.86
N ASP A 16 9.42 2.64 -4.95
CA ASP A 16 9.59 4.00 -5.46
C ASP A 16 8.58 4.95 -4.81
N THR A 17 8.91 6.23 -4.69
CA THR A 17 8.01 7.27 -4.16
C THR A 17 8.29 8.60 -4.85
N THR A 18 7.23 9.15 -5.44
CA THR A 18 7.19 10.49 -6.03
C THR A 18 6.11 11.32 -5.33
N ASN A 19 6.06 12.61 -5.60
CA ASN A 19 5.03 13.49 -5.02
C ASN A 19 3.59 13.02 -5.29
N ASP A 20 3.35 12.41 -6.45
CA ASP A 20 2.00 12.04 -6.88
C ASP A 20 1.71 10.55 -6.71
N SER A 21 2.71 9.74 -6.38
CA SER A 21 2.54 8.29 -6.34
C SER A 21 3.51 7.55 -5.43
N VAL A 22 3.06 6.41 -4.92
CA VAL A 22 3.89 5.46 -4.17
C VAL A 22 3.82 4.11 -4.86
N THR A 23 4.96 3.50 -5.14
CA THR A 23 5.02 2.14 -5.68
C THR A 23 5.47 1.18 -4.60
N ILE A 24 4.68 0.13 -4.38
CA ILE A 24 5.02 -0.97 -3.48
C ILE A 24 5.34 -2.24 -4.26
N LEU A 25 6.25 -3.04 -3.75
CA LEU A 25 6.65 -4.35 -4.26
C LEU A 25 6.24 -5.43 -3.24
N HIS A 26 5.56 -6.47 -3.72
CA HIS A 26 5.32 -7.68 -2.92
C HIS A 26 6.60 -8.52 -2.91
N GLN A 27 7.24 -8.65 -1.75
CA GLN A 27 8.55 -9.30 -1.65
C GLN A 27 8.49 -10.80 -1.41
N SER A 28 7.46 -11.28 -0.70
CA SER A 28 7.29 -12.69 -0.34
C SER A 28 5.97 -12.90 0.40
N GLY A 29 5.54 -14.16 0.50
CA GLY A 29 4.44 -14.58 1.36
C GLY A 29 3.14 -14.83 0.61
N ASP A 30 2.02 -14.63 1.31
CA ASP A 30 0.69 -14.92 0.77
C ASP A 30 0.28 -13.93 -0.33
N THR A 31 -0.50 -14.39 -1.29
CA THR A 31 -1.14 -13.53 -2.29
C THR A 31 -2.13 -12.59 -1.62
N LEU A 32 -2.12 -11.31 -2.00
CA LEU A 32 -3.03 -10.29 -1.47
C LEU A 32 -4.14 -10.02 -2.49
N ALA A 33 -5.39 -10.35 -2.15
CA ALA A 33 -6.52 -10.18 -3.06
C ALA A 33 -6.94 -8.70 -3.16
N GLU A 34 -7.16 -8.19 -4.37
CA GLU A 34 -7.50 -6.78 -4.66
C GLU A 34 -8.73 -6.30 -3.87
N ASN A 35 -9.77 -7.13 -3.77
CA ASN A 35 -11.02 -6.76 -3.11
C ASN A 35 -10.96 -6.79 -1.58
N ASP A 36 -9.93 -7.44 -1.03
CA ASP A 36 -9.72 -7.55 0.41
C ASP A 36 -8.55 -6.68 0.89
N THR A 37 -7.82 -6.05 -0.02
CA THR A 37 -6.63 -5.28 0.28
C THR A 37 -6.93 -3.79 0.32
N ARG A 38 -6.55 -3.16 1.42
CA ARG A 38 -6.54 -1.71 1.61
C ARG A 38 -5.11 -1.23 1.81
N ILE A 39 -4.73 -0.19 1.10
CA ILE A 39 -3.42 0.46 1.21
C ILE A 39 -3.64 1.80 1.90
N VAL A 40 -2.84 2.08 2.92
CA VAL A 40 -2.83 3.34 3.65
C VAL A 40 -1.46 3.95 3.48
N VAL A 41 -1.43 5.19 2.99
CA VAL A 41 -0.22 5.99 2.83
C VAL A 41 -0.31 7.15 3.81
N TYR A 42 0.67 7.27 4.70
CA TYR A 42 0.75 8.35 5.67
C TYR A 42 1.96 9.23 5.33
N ASP A 43 1.71 10.51 5.07
CA ASP A 43 2.74 11.54 4.92
C ASP A 43 3.02 12.17 6.29
N GLU A 44 4.23 11.94 6.80
CA GLU A 44 4.64 12.42 8.13
C GLU A 44 4.74 13.94 8.19
N GLU A 45 5.08 14.62 7.09
CA GLU A 45 5.31 16.06 7.09
C GLU A 45 4.00 16.86 7.06
N SER A 46 3.03 16.40 6.27
CA SER A 46 1.72 17.03 6.19
C SER A 46 0.72 16.50 7.23
N ASP A 47 1.10 15.49 8.04
CA ASP A 47 0.21 14.76 8.95
C ASP A 47 -1.07 14.28 8.24
N THR A 48 -0.93 13.86 6.98
CA THR A 48 -2.06 13.51 6.11
C THR A 48 -2.06 12.01 5.82
N THR A 49 -3.25 11.41 5.91
CA THR A 49 -3.46 9.98 5.63
C THR A 49 -4.32 9.80 4.39
N TYR A 50 -3.78 9.08 3.42
CA TYR A 50 -4.49 8.65 2.22
C TYR A 50 -4.85 7.17 2.33
N THR A 51 -6.09 6.83 2.00
CA THR A 51 -6.58 5.45 2.06
C THR A 51 -7.11 5.02 0.71
N PHE A 52 -6.61 3.90 0.23
CA PHE A 52 -6.92 3.33 -1.08
C PHE A 52 -7.43 1.91 -0.87
N ASP A 53 -8.63 1.63 -1.36
CA ASP A 53 -9.08 0.24 -1.51
C ASP A 53 -8.57 -0.24 -2.88
N ALA A 54 -7.84 -1.35 -2.92
CA ALA A 54 -7.18 -1.81 -4.15
C ALA A 54 -8.16 -2.09 -5.29
N GLY A 55 -9.40 -2.49 -4.97
CA GLY A 55 -10.49 -2.68 -5.95
C GLY A 55 -11.24 -1.41 -6.38
N SER A 56 -10.81 -0.23 -5.92
CA SER A 56 -11.52 1.03 -6.17
C SER A 56 -11.07 1.69 -7.48
N THR A 57 -11.92 1.63 -8.50
CA THR A 57 -11.70 2.34 -9.78
C THR A 57 -11.62 3.88 -9.65
N THR A 58 -12.05 4.42 -8.52
CA THR A 58 -12.09 5.87 -8.24
C THR A 58 -10.79 6.44 -7.68
N VAL A 59 -9.88 5.60 -7.18
CA VAL A 59 -8.60 6.03 -6.63
C VAL A 59 -7.54 5.10 -7.22
N GLN A 60 -6.67 5.62 -8.09
CA GLN A 60 -5.77 4.85 -8.96
C GLN A 60 -4.66 4.11 -8.18
N ALA A 61 -5.02 3.17 -7.31
CA ALA A 61 -4.13 2.08 -6.91
C ALA A 61 -4.25 1.01 -8.00
N ALA A 62 -3.37 1.07 -9.00
CA ALA A 62 -3.33 0.06 -10.05
C ALA A 62 -2.57 -1.16 -9.49
N ILE A 63 -3.29 -2.06 -8.84
CA ILE A 63 -2.80 -3.43 -8.68
C ILE A 63 -2.90 -4.10 -10.06
N PRO A 64 -1.85 -4.78 -10.55
CA PRO A 64 -1.80 -5.31 -11.93
C PRO A 64 -2.80 -6.45 -12.22
N GLY A 65 -3.65 -6.82 -11.27
CA GLY A 65 -4.65 -7.88 -11.42
C GLY A 65 -5.52 -8.05 -10.17
N PRO A 66 -6.39 -9.07 -10.17
CA PRO A 66 -7.28 -9.39 -9.04
C PRO A 66 -6.51 -9.85 -7.79
N ASP A 67 -5.25 -10.23 -7.96
CA ASP A 67 -4.34 -10.78 -6.99
C ASP A 67 -3.01 -10.03 -7.09
N PHE A 68 -2.42 -9.65 -5.96
CA PHE A 68 -1.10 -9.05 -5.84
C PHE A 68 -0.12 -10.10 -5.31
N GLU A 69 0.70 -10.64 -6.22
CA GLU A 69 1.60 -11.76 -5.98
C GLU A 69 3.06 -11.31 -5.75
N THR A 70 3.87 -12.20 -5.18
CA THR A 70 5.30 -11.95 -4.98
C THR A 70 6.02 -11.63 -6.29
N GLY A 71 6.79 -10.53 -6.28
CA GLY A 71 7.51 -9.99 -7.41
C GLY A 71 6.75 -8.90 -8.18
N GLU A 72 5.45 -8.76 -7.92
CA GLU A 72 4.63 -7.74 -8.55
C GLU A 72 4.78 -6.38 -7.88
N ARG A 73 4.50 -5.34 -8.65
CA ARG A 73 4.48 -3.94 -8.20
C ARG A 73 3.08 -3.38 -8.33
N ALA A 74 2.67 -2.62 -7.32
CA ALA A 74 1.44 -1.84 -7.34
C ALA A 74 1.78 -0.36 -7.15
N THR A 75 1.30 0.49 -8.05
CA THR A 75 1.48 1.94 -7.95
C THR A 75 0.19 2.58 -7.48
N ILE A 76 0.27 3.26 -6.35
CA ILE A 76 -0.79 4.05 -5.73
C ILE A 76 -0.62 5.49 -6.19
N ASN A 77 -1.56 6.00 -6.99
CA ASN A 77 -1.57 7.40 -7.39
C ASN A 77 -2.42 8.21 -6.39
N ILE A 78 -1.77 9.17 -5.73
CA ILE A 78 -2.34 10.05 -4.72
C ILE A 78 -2.99 11.28 -5.37
N GLY A 79 -2.47 11.69 -6.54
CA GLY A 79 -3.04 12.74 -7.37
C GLY A 79 -2.52 14.13 -7.02
N THR A 80 -2.46 15.00 -8.02
CA THR A 80 -1.73 16.29 -7.94
C THR A 80 -2.36 17.33 -7.01
N ASN A 81 -3.62 17.14 -6.59
CA ASN A 81 -4.30 18.05 -5.65
C ASN A 81 -4.05 17.69 -4.19
N ASP A 82 -3.56 16.48 -3.95
CA ASP A 82 -3.30 15.86 -2.65
C ASP A 82 -1.84 15.37 -2.61
N ALA A 83 -0.95 16.05 -3.33
CA ALA A 83 0.44 15.64 -3.51
C ALA A 83 1.16 15.48 -2.16
N LEU A 84 1.99 14.45 -2.07
CA LEU A 84 2.93 14.26 -0.97
C LEU A 84 3.88 15.45 -0.88
N THR A 85 4.21 15.81 0.35
CA THR A 85 5.13 16.91 0.62
C THR A 85 6.52 16.58 0.07
N ASP A 86 7.13 17.54 -0.64
CA ASP A 86 8.53 17.44 -1.08
C ASP A 86 9.45 17.12 0.10
N ASP A 87 10.38 16.17 -0.08
CA ASP A 87 11.31 15.66 0.92
C ASP A 87 10.67 15.00 2.16
N GLY A 88 9.35 14.73 2.12
CA GLY A 88 8.62 14.10 3.21
C GLY A 88 8.97 12.62 3.42
N THR A 89 8.73 12.12 4.62
CA THR A 89 8.78 10.68 4.91
C THR A 89 7.39 10.10 4.80
N VAL A 90 7.28 8.97 4.11
CA VAL A 90 6.01 8.27 3.87
C VAL A 90 6.03 6.90 4.49
N GLU A 91 5.02 6.60 5.30
CA GLU A 91 4.75 5.26 5.82
C GLU A 91 3.66 4.58 4.98
N VAL A 92 3.88 3.33 4.57
CA VAL A 92 2.87 2.54 3.87
C VAL A 92 2.43 1.34 4.70
N ARG A 93 1.12 1.21 4.88
CA ARG A 93 0.49 0.06 5.53
C ARG A 93 -0.44 -0.63 4.54
N VAL A 94 -0.33 -1.94 4.45
CA VAL A 94 -1.24 -2.79 3.70
C VAL A 94 -2.07 -3.59 4.70
N ILE A 95 -3.38 -3.42 4.62
CA ILE A 95 -4.37 -4.08 5.47
C ILE A 95 -5.12 -5.07 4.58
N ASP A 96 -5.04 -6.36 4.88
CA ASP A 96 -5.78 -7.38 4.15
C ASP A 96 -6.90 -7.95 5.03
N SER A 97 -8.15 -7.68 4.65
CA SER A 97 -9.33 -8.15 5.37
C SER A 97 -9.49 -9.66 5.29
N SER A 98 -9.00 -10.30 4.22
CA SER A 98 -9.16 -11.74 3.99
C SER A 98 -8.33 -12.60 4.95
N SER A 99 -7.24 -12.05 5.49
CA SER A 99 -6.36 -12.65 6.49
C SER A 99 -6.46 -11.99 7.88
N GLY A 100 -7.05 -10.80 7.98
CA GLY A 100 -7.30 -10.10 9.25
C GLY A 100 -6.03 -9.54 9.90
N GLY A 101 -4.99 -9.27 9.11
CA GLY A 101 -3.73 -8.70 9.58
C GLY A 101 -3.33 -7.42 8.85
N THR A 102 -2.40 -6.68 9.46
CA THR A 102 -1.79 -5.49 8.90
C THR A 102 -0.33 -5.78 8.62
N ILE A 103 0.08 -5.59 7.36
CA ILE A 103 1.48 -5.60 6.93
C ILE A 103 1.92 -4.14 6.94
N SER A 104 2.83 -3.79 7.84
CA SER A 104 3.37 -2.43 7.93
C SER A 104 4.80 -2.45 7.44
N GLN A 105 5.13 -1.57 6.49
CA GLN A 105 6.50 -1.34 6.10
C GLN A 105 6.92 0.06 6.51
N PRO A 106 8.00 0.21 7.30
CA PRO A 106 8.46 1.52 7.72
C PRO A 106 9.05 2.31 6.54
N SER A 107 8.66 3.59 6.51
CA SER A 107 9.31 4.78 5.94
C SER A 107 10.11 4.63 4.64
N ALA A 108 9.66 5.32 3.58
CA ALA A 108 10.51 5.77 2.47
C ALA A 108 10.51 7.29 2.38
N THR A 109 11.60 7.88 1.89
CA THR A 109 11.67 9.32 1.62
C THR A 109 11.14 9.59 0.22
N VAL A 110 10.28 10.60 0.08
CA VAL A 110 9.78 11.06 -1.23
C VAL A 110 10.97 11.55 -2.05
N THR A 111 11.09 11.08 -3.29
CA THR A 111 12.14 11.48 -4.24
C THR A 111 11.56 12.15 -5.47
N TYR A 112 12.30 13.13 -5.99
CA TYR A 112 11.94 13.95 -7.15
C TYR A 112 12.51 13.40 -8.46
#